data_AF-A0A961DM79-F1
#
_entry.id   AF-A0A961DM79-F1
#
_cell.length_a   1.000
_cell.length_b   1.000
_cell.length_c   1.000
_cell.angle_alpha   90.00
_cell.angle_beta   90.00
_cell.angle_gamma   90.00
#
_symmetry.space_group_name_H-M   'P 1'
#
loop_
_entity.id
_entity.type
_entity.pdbx_description
1 polymer ?
#
loop_
_entity_poly.entity_id
_entity_poly.type
_entity_poly.pdbx_seq_one_letter_code
_entity_poly.pdbx_strand_id
1 'polypeptide(L)'
;DSRIYLFRDGSLDQVTADHTFVQRLVDSGRITQEEAAVHPRRSVLMRVLGDVDSSPEIDTAILDTQPGDRWLLCSDGLSSYVSDDKIAAVLSTFSGAKDAANRLVRESLDQGAPDNVTVVVVDVGDNADSASNPPLTVGSAALPLTYEADSARRALRLPTLLLHPLKSTQHADSHFEPESEEYFDELILEDKRRAIRRRITWLVGIALIIAAIVVALVFAYRWTQMHYYVGANGETVAIYQGVQQNLGPISLHSVYQQTSIKMTDLNPYTRSTVEDTISADNLDDARAIIERLAASANG
;
A
#
# COMPACT_ATOMS: atom_id res chain seq x y z
N ASP A 1 18.96 -14.73 -5.86
CA ASP A 1 18.40 -14.27 -7.14
C ASP A 1 19.21 -13.13 -7.78
N SER A 2 20.47 -12.93 -7.38
CA SER A 2 21.42 -12.17 -8.19
C SER A 2 21.59 -12.82 -9.56
N ARG A 3 21.86 -11.99 -10.58
CA ARG A 3 21.90 -12.41 -11.99
C ARG A 3 23.22 -12.11 -12.66
N ILE A 4 23.54 -12.93 -13.65
CA ILE A 4 24.64 -12.70 -14.60
C ILE A 4 24.04 -12.60 -16.00
N TYR A 5 24.43 -11.57 -16.73
CA TYR A 5 24.06 -11.33 -18.12
C TYR A 5 25.30 -11.25 -19.01
N LEU A 6 25.17 -11.70 -20.25
CA LEU A 6 26.12 -11.50 -21.33
C LEU A 6 25.51 -10.57 -22.37
N PHE A 7 26.19 -9.47 -22.67
CA PHE A 7 25.86 -8.58 -23.77
C PHE A 7 26.85 -8.80 -24.92
N ARG A 8 26.34 -9.28 -26.06
CA ARG A 8 27.10 -9.61 -27.27
C ARG A 8 26.29 -9.26 -28.51
N ASP A 9 26.94 -8.64 -29.50
CA ASP A 9 26.33 -8.29 -30.79
C ASP A 9 24.99 -7.53 -30.70
N GLY A 10 24.82 -6.73 -29.64
CA GLY A 10 23.59 -5.96 -29.40
C GLY A 10 22.47 -6.73 -28.71
N SER A 11 22.66 -8.02 -28.40
CA SER A 11 21.72 -8.83 -27.59
C SER A 11 22.17 -8.88 -26.13
N LEU A 12 21.21 -8.88 -25.21
CA LEU A 12 21.43 -9.12 -23.79
C LEU A 12 20.81 -10.46 -23.42
N ASP A 13 21.64 -11.42 -23.03
CA ASP A 13 21.22 -12.77 -22.66
C ASP A 13 21.47 -13.00 -21.17
N GLN A 14 20.45 -13.45 -20.45
CA GLN A 14 20.59 -13.86 -19.05
C GLN A 14 21.22 -15.26 -18.99
N VAL A 15 22.34 -15.37 -18.26
CA VAL A 15 23.14 -16.61 -18.16
C VAL A 15 22.68 -17.47 -16.97
N THR A 16 22.32 -16.85 -15.86
CA THR A 16 21.88 -17.55 -14.64
C THR A 16 20.38 -17.72 -14.59
N ALA A 17 19.90 -18.84 -14.04
CA ALA A 17 18.50 -18.98 -13.65
C ALA A 17 18.30 -18.50 -12.20
N ASP A 18 17.17 -17.83 -11.93
CA ASP A 18 16.86 -17.36 -10.58
C ASP A 18 16.41 -18.54 -9.71
N HIS A 19 17.08 -18.77 -8.58
CA HIS A 19 16.62 -19.71 -7.55
C HIS A 19 15.49 -19.13 -6.70
N THR A 20 14.40 -18.71 -7.34
CA THR A 20 13.20 -18.20 -6.67
C THR A 20 12.02 -19.14 -6.86
N PHE A 21 11.07 -19.02 -5.94
CA PHE A 21 9.82 -19.76 -5.98
C PHE A 21 9.05 -19.55 -7.29
N VAL A 22 9.02 -18.30 -7.76
CA VAL A 22 8.29 -17.94 -8.98
C VAL A 22 8.97 -18.44 -10.24
N GLN A 23 10.31 -18.47 -10.28
CA GLN A 23 11.03 -19.03 -11.42
C GLN A 23 10.72 -20.53 -11.58
N ARG A 24 10.69 -21.29 -10.48
CA ARG A 24 10.28 -22.72 -10.50
C ARG A 24 8.85 -22.91 -11.01
N LEU A 25 7.94 -21.97 -10.74
CA LEU A 25 6.58 -21.99 -11.28
C LEU A 25 6.55 -21.71 -12.79
N VAL A 26 7.42 -20.82 -13.28
CA VAL A 26 7.60 -20.56 -14.72
C VAL A 26 8.19 -21.78 -15.41
N ASP A 27 9.26 -22.34 -14.88
CA ASP A 27 9.96 -23.50 -15.46
C ASP A 27 9.07 -24.75 -15.54
N SER A 28 8.14 -24.90 -14.58
CA SER A 28 7.13 -25.96 -14.59
C SER A 28 5.89 -25.65 -15.42
N GLY A 29 5.83 -24.49 -16.09
CA GLY A 29 4.73 -24.06 -16.94
C GLY A 29 3.43 -23.72 -16.20
N ARG A 30 3.49 -23.50 -14.88
CA ARG A 30 2.32 -23.19 -14.05
C ARG A 30 1.90 -21.72 -14.13
N ILE A 31 2.86 -20.82 -14.36
CA ILE A 31 2.63 -19.39 -14.57
C ILE A 31 3.51 -18.89 -15.73
N THR A 32 3.12 -17.76 -16.30
CA THR A 32 3.92 -17.04 -17.31
C THR A 32 4.99 -16.14 -16.67
N GLN A 33 5.99 -15.71 -17.45
CA GLN A 33 7.04 -14.80 -16.97
C GLN A 33 6.44 -13.46 -16.51
N GLU A 34 5.40 -12.99 -17.19
CA GLU A 34 4.68 -11.76 -16.86
C GLU A 34 3.93 -11.88 -15.52
N GLU A 35 3.32 -13.03 -15.26
CA GLU A 35 2.65 -13.32 -13.98
C GLU A 35 3.65 -13.45 -12.83
N ALA A 36 4.83 -14.01 -13.08
CA ALA A 36 5.89 -14.14 -12.09
C ALA A 36 6.35 -12.77 -11.55
N ALA A 37 6.45 -11.75 -12.42
CA ALA A 37 6.93 -10.41 -12.06
C ALA A 37 6.03 -9.70 -11.03
N VAL A 38 4.72 -9.98 -11.03
CA VAL A 38 3.71 -9.38 -10.13
C VAL A 38 3.26 -10.33 -9.02
N HIS A 39 3.89 -11.50 -8.89
CA HIS A 39 3.45 -12.52 -7.95
C HIS A 39 3.73 -12.12 -6.48
N PRO A 40 2.79 -12.37 -5.54
CA PRO A 40 2.97 -12.00 -4.12
C PRO A 40 4.19 -12.62 -3.43
N ARG A 41 4.68 -13.75 -3.94
CA ARG A 41 5.87 -14.48 -3.44
C ARG A 41 7.08 -14.38 -4.38
N ARG A 42 7.19 -13.32 -5.19
CA ARG A 42 8.29 -13.17 -6.15
C ARG A 42 9.68 -13.15 -5.50
N SER A 43 9.78 -12.59 -4.29
CA SER A 43 11.05 -12.48 -3.54
C SER A 43 11.36 -13.70 -2.67
N VAL A 44 10.60 -14.80 -2.78
CA VAL A 44 10.86 -16.01 -1.99
C VAL A 44 11.99 -16.79 -2.66
N LEU A 45 13.16 -16.79 -2.03
CA LEU A 45 14.33 -17.55 -2.44
C LEU A 45 14.17 -19.03 -2.08
N MET A 46 14.65 -19.91 -2.97
CA MET A 46 14.67 -21.37 -2.79
C MET A 46 16.05 -21.86 -2.34
N ARG A 47 17.13 -21.17 -2.74
CA ARG A 47 18.52 -21.50 -2.37
C ARG A 47 19.24 -20.25 -1.85
N VAL A 48 19.90 -20.37 -0.70
CA VAL A 48 20.66 -19.30 -0.04
C VAL A 48 21.91 -19.90 0.61
N LEU A 49 23.02 -19.16 0.56
CA LEU A 49 24.26 -19.56 1.23
C LEU A 49 24.19 -19.17 2.72
N GLY A 50 24.40 -20.13 3.64
CA GLY A 50 24.32 -19.87 5.08
C GLY A 50 24.66 -21.09 5.95
N ASP A 51 24.46 -20.97 7.26
CA ASP A 51 24.92 -21.91 8.30
C ASP A 51 24.08 -23.20 8.42
N VAL A 52 23.27 -23.49 7.40
CA VAL A 52 22.24 -24.54 7.44
C VAL A 52 22.70 -25.79 6.69
N ASP A 53 23.58 -25.64 5.70
CA ASP A 53 24.09 -26.76 4.91
C ASP A 53 25.59 -26.62 4.62
N SER A 54 26.34 -27.70 4.85
CA SER A 54 27.80 -27.71 4.68
C SER A 54 28.25 -27.85 3.22
N SER A 55 27.33 -28.21 2.32
CA SER A 55 27.59 -28.37 0.88
C SER A 55 26.43 -27.80 0.06
N PRO A 56 26.31 -26.46 -0.06
CA PRO A 56 25.30 -25.88 -0.91
C PRO A 56 25.48 -26.38 -2.33
N GLU A 57 24.40 -26.79 -2.96
CA GLU A 57 24.44 -27.06 -4.39
C GLU A 57 24.66 -25.73 -5.14
N ILE A 58 25.65 -25.69 -6.02
CA ILE A 58 26.06 -24.48 -6.76
C ILE A 58 25.99 -24.78 -8.25
N ASP A 59 25.32 -23.89 -8.98
CA ASP A 59 25.29 -23.96 -10.43
C ASP A 59 26.59 -23.38 -10.99
N THR A 60 27.26 -24.17 -11.82
CA THR A 60 28.52 -23.78 -12.45
C THR A 60 28.42 -23.95 -13.96
N ALA A 61 28.89 -22.94 -14.69
CA ALA A 61 28.94 -22.95 -16.15
C ALA A 61 30.29 -22.39 -16.60
N ILE A 62 30.84 -22.96 -17.68
CA ILE A 62 32.05 -22.46 -18.35
C ILE A 62 31.61 -21.96 -19.72
N LEU A 63 31.89 -20.69 -19.99
CA LEU A 63 31.46 -19.99 -21.20
C LEU A 63 32.66 -19.33 -21.85
N ASP A 64 32.77 -19.48 -23.18
CA ASP A 64 33.83 -18.85 -23.96
C ASP A 64 33.57 -17.35 -24.11
N THR A 65 34.60 -16.55 -23.83
CA THR A 65 34.57 -15.09 -24.00
C THR A 65 35.15 -14.69 -25.35
N GLN A 66 34.58 -13.65 -25.93
CA GLN A 66 35.01 -13.04 -27.18
C GLN A 66 35.35 -11.57 -26.95
N PRO A 67 36.34 -11.03 -27.67
CA PRO A 67 36.60 -9.59 -27.67
C PRO A 67 35.34 -8.79 -28.01
N GLY A 68 35.03 -7.78 -27.21
CA GLY A 68 33.80 -6.98 -27.33
C GLY A 68 32.65 -7.47 -26.44
N ASP A 69 32.75 -8.65 -25.82
CA ASP A 69 31.76 -9.09 -24.84
C ASP A 69 31.72 -8.16 -23.63
N ARG A 70 30.51 -7.97 -23.12
CA ARG A 70 30.30 -7.30 -21.85
C ARG A 70 29.49 -8.17 -20.90
N TRP A 71 30.08 -8.49 -19.76
CA TRP A 71 29.40 -9.22 -18.69
C TRP A 71 28.86 -8.25 -17.66
N LEU A 72 27.64 -8.51 -17.22
CA LEU A 72 26.99 -7.77 -16.15
C LEU A 72 26.64 -8.75 -15.03
N LEU A 73 27.14 -8.49 -13.83
CA LEU A 73 26.69 -9.16 -12.62
C LEU A 73 25.94 -8.14 -11.77
N CYS A 74 24.74 -8.48 -11.32
CA CYS A 74 23.94 -7.55 -10.52
C CYS A 74 23.13 -8.25 -9.43
N SER A 75 22.84 -7.51 -8.35
CA SER A 75 21.81 -7.91 -7.40
C SER A 75 20.41 -7.73 -8.00
N ASP A 76 19.42 -8.36 -7.36
CA ASP A 76 18.00 -8.16 -7.60
C ASP A 76 17.57 -6.67 -7.50
N GLY A 77 18.30 -5.89 -6.71
CA GLY A 77 18.18 -4.43 -6.62
C GLY A 77 18.36 -3.70 -7.95
N LEU A 78 18.98 -4.29 -8.98
CA LEU A 78 18.96 -3.75 -10.35
C LEU A 78 17.85 -4.39 -11.19
N SER A 79 17.87 -5.72 -11.32
CA SER A 79 17.04 -6.47 -12.27
C SER A 79 15.54 -6.45 -11.94
N SER A 80 15.17 -6.13 -10.70
CA SER A 80 13.76 -5.97 -10.30
C SER A 80 13.15 -4.62 -10.70
N TYR A 81 13.99 -3.61 -11.02
CA TYR A 81 13.55 -2.22 -11.21
C TYR A 81 13.92 -1.66 -12.59
N VAL A 82 14.97 -2.20 -13.20
CA VAL A 82 15.41 -1.82 -14.54
C VAL A 82 15.16 -3.01 -15.48
N SER A 83 14.38 -2.77 -16.55
CA SER A 83 14.07 -3.81 -17.53
C SER A 83 15.28 -4.18 -18.38
N ASP A 84 15.31 -5.42 -18.87
CA ASP A 84 16.39 -5.94 -19.70
C ASP A 84 16.65 -5.06 -20.94
N ASP A 85 15.61 -4.52 -21.58
CA ASP A 85 15.75 -3.58 -22.71
C ASP A 85 16.53 -2.30 -22.33
N LYS A 86 16.27 -1.76 -21.13
CA LYS A 86 16.97 -0.57 -20.64
C LYS A 86 18.41 -0.92 -20.27
N ILE A 87 18.63 -2.08 -19.67
CA ILE A 87 19.97 -2.59 -19.37
C ILE A 87 20.76 -2.70 -20.68
N ALA A 88 20.22 -3.37 -21.70
CA ALA A 88 20.82 -3.52 -23.01
C ALA A 88 21.17 -2.15 -23.65
N ALA A 89 20.24 -1.19 -23.60
CA ALA A 89 20.47 0.16 -24.11
C ALA A 89 21.60 0.90 -23.38
N VAL A 90 21.72 0.75 -22.05
CA VAL A 90 22.81 1.35 -21.28
C VAL A 90 24.14 0.68 -21.64
N LEU A 91 24.15 -0.66 -21.71
CA LEU A 91 25.34 -1.42 -22.08
C LEU A 91 25.80 -1.14 -23.52
N SER A 92 24.89 -0.80 -24.44
CA SER A 92 25.24 -0.42 -25.81
C SER A 92 25.72 1.03 -25.94
N THR A 93 25.20 1.94 -25.11
CA THR A 93 25.42 3.38 -25.26
C THR A 93 26.76 3.83 -24.66
N PHE A 94 27.13 3.27 -23.50
CA PHE A 94 28.32 3.70 -22.77
C PHE A 94 29.50 2.79 -23.09
N SER A 95 30.56 3.33 -23.71
CA SER A 95 31.72 2.53 -24.10
C SER A 95 32.54 2.01 -22.93
N GLY A 96 32.60 2.73 -21.80
CA GLY A 96 33.36 2.31 -20.62
C GLY A 96 32.53 1.59 -19.56
N ALA A 97 33.01 0.43 -19.08
CA ALA A 97 32.39 -0.33 -17.98
C ALA A 97 32.00 0.52 -16.77
N LYS A 98 32.87 1.45 -16.33
CA LYS A 98 32.61 2.32 -15.18
C LYS A 98 31.41 3.24 -15.39
N ASP A 99 31.29 3.84 -16.57
CA ASP A 99 30.21 4.76 -16.87
C ASP A 99 28.89 4.01 -17.05
N ALA A 100 28.94 2.83 -17.69
CA ALA A 100 27.80 1.92 -17.78
C ALA A 100 27.31 1.50 -16.38
N ALA A 101 28.20 1.04 -15.51
CA ALA A 101 27.86 0.64 -14.14
C ALA A 101 27.24 1.81 -13.33
N ASN A 102 27.84 3.00 -13.39
CA ASN A 102 27.31 4.19 -12.74
C ASN A 102 25.92 4.57 -13.26
N ARG A 103 25.69 4.43 -14.58
CA ARG A 103 24.39 4.72 -15.18
C ARG A 103 23.34 3.70 -14.73
N LEU A 104 23.66 2.41 -14.73
CA LEU A 104 22.75 1.36 -14.27
C LEU A 104 22.32 1.54 -12.82
N VAL A 105 23.27 1.87 -11.94
CA VAL A 105 22.96 2.18 -10.53
C VAL A 105 22.02 3.38 -10.43
N ARG A 106 22.27 4.47 -11.18
CA ARG A 106 21.39 5.64 -11.20
C ARG A 106 19.98 5.31 -11.69
N GLU A 107 19.85 4.58 -12.80
CA GLU A 107 18.55 4.15 -13.31
C GLU A 107 17.75 3.38 -12.25
N SER A 108 18.41 2.50 -11.49
CA SER A 108 17.73 1.76 -10.41
C SER A 108 17.26 2.66 -9.28
N LEU A 109 18.12 3.60 -8.86
CA LEU A 109 17.79 4.56 -7.79
C LEU A 109 16.67 5.51 -8.20
N ASP A 110 16.65 5.95 -9.46
CA ASP A 110 15.61 6.83 -10.00
C ASP A 110 14.23 6.14 -10.05
N GLN A 111 14.19 4.80 -10.16
CA GLN A 111 12.97 4.00 -10.04
C GLN A 111 12.53 3.75 -8.59
N GLY A 112 13.29 4.23 -7.61
CA GLY A 112 12.97 4.09 -6.19
C GLY A 112 13.29 2.71 -5.61
N ALA A 113 14.38 2.08 -6.07
CA ALA A 113 14.83 0.81 -5.51
C ALA A 113 14.92 0.89 -3.96
N PRO A 114 14.15 0.08 -3.22
CA PRO A 114 14.09 0.11 -1.76
C PRO A 114 15.27 -0.62 -1.10
N ASP A 115 16.13 -1.27 -1.90
CA ASP A 115 17.19 -2.16 -1.45
C ASP A 115 18.56 -1.78 -2.04
N ASN A 116 19.61 -2.42 -1.53
CA ASN A 116 20.97 -2.29 -1.98
C ASN A 116 21.14 -2.71 -3.44
N VAL A 117 21.62 -1.78 -4.26
CA VAL A 117 21.92 -2.03 -5.67
C VAL A 117 23.42 -2.28 -5.83
N THR A 118 23.79 -3.49 -6.27
CA THR A 118 25.18 -3.84 -6.60
C THR A 118 25.28 -4.21 -8.07
N VAL A 119 26.25 -3.62 -8.77
CA VAL A 119 26.47 -3.82 -10.21
C VAL A 119 27.96 -3.96 -10.47
N VAL A 120 28.34 -4.98 -11.24
CA VAL A 120 29.69 -5.21 -11.74
C VAL A 120 29.60 -5.36 -13.26
N VAL A 121 30.38 -4.57 -13.99
CA VAL A 121 30.48 -4.64 -15.45
C VAL A 121 31.91 -5.03 -15.81
N VAL A 122 32.06 -6.05 -16.66
CA VAL A 122 33.34 -6.55 -17.13
C VAL A 122 33.37 -6.47 -18.66
N ASP A 123 34.30 -5.67 -19.18
CA ASP A 123 34.56 -5.56 -20.62
C ASP A 123 35.66 -6.55 -21.02
N VAL A 124 35.39 -7.38 -22.02
CA VAL A 124 36.38 -8.29 -22.60
C VAL A 124 37.07 -7.58 -23.76
N GLY A 125 38.33 -7.21 -23.56
CA GLY A 125 39.17 -6.58 -24.59
C GLY A 125 40.13 -7.57 -25.26
N ASP A 126 40.73 -7.14 -26.38
CA ASP A 126 41.76 -7.90 -27.11
C ASP A 126 43.15 -7.88 -26.45
N ASN A 127 43.38 -7.01 -25.47
CA ASN A 127 44.70 -6.80 -24.89
C ASN A 127 45.00 -7.75 -23.71
N ALA A 128 45.85 -8.74 -23.97
CA ALA A 128 46.39 -9.68 -22.98
C ALA A 128 47.13 -9.01 -21.81
N ASP A 129 47.62 -7.78 -21.98
CA ASP A 129 48.39 -7.04 -20.97
C ASP A 129 47.54 -6.58 -19.76
N SER A 130 46.21 -6.58 -19.87
CA SER A 130 45.33 -6.17 -18.76
C SER A 130 45.39 -7.12 -17.56
N ALA A 131 45.88 -8.34 -17.76
CA ALA A 131 46.01 -9.36 -16.72
C ALA A 131 47.19 -9.13 -15.75
N SER A 132 48.07 -8.14 -16.00
CA SER A 132 49.27 -7.92 -15.17
C SER A 132 49.05 -7.03 -13.95
N ASN A 133 47.87 -6.41 -13.82
CA ASN A 133 47.56 -5.58 -12.65
C ASN A 133 47.24 -6.48 -11.45
N PRO A 134 47.82 -6.22 -10.26
CA PRO A 134 47.45 -6.97 -9.06
C PRO A 134 45.96 -6.76 -8.76
N PRO A 135 45.23 -7.81 -8.33
CA PRO A 135 43.81 -7.67 -7.99
C PRO A 135 43.66 -6.67 -6.84
N LEU A 136 42.81 -5.68 -7.04
CA LEU A 136 42.49 -4.68 -6.03
C LEU A 136 41.12 -5.00 -5.44
N THR A 137 41.09 -5.41 -4.17
CA THR A 137 39.85 -5.53 -3.41
C THR A 137 39.32 -4.14 -3.07
N VAL A 138 38.05 -3.88 -3.33
CA VAL A 138 37.41 -2.57 -3.13
C VAL A 138 36.13 -2.69 -2.29
N GLY A 139 35.63 -1.55 -1.82
CA GLY A 139 34.34 -1.46 -1.11
C GLY A 139 34.35 -2.20 0.22
N SER A 140 33.19 -2.77 0.58
CA SER A 140 33.00 -3.49 1.85
C SER A 140 33.89 -4.73 1.98
N ALA A 141 34.29 -5.35 0.87
CA ALA A 141 35.16 -6.52 0.86
C ALA A 141 36.64 -6.18 1.14
N ALA A 142 37.03 -4.90 1.00
CA ALA A 142 38.39 -4.45 1.32
C ALA A 142 38.63 -4.31 2.83
N LEU A 143 37.55 -4.26 3.62
CA LEU A 143 37.64 -4.24 5.07
C LEU A 143 37.89 -5.67 5.57
N PRO A 144 38.72 -5.87 6.61
CA PRO A 144 38.86 -7.17 7.26
C PRO A 144 37.47 -7.68 7.67
N LEU A 145 37.18 -8.95 7.36
CA LEU A 145 35.95 -9.61 7.82
C LEU A 145 35.99 -9.71 9.35
N THR A 146 35.43 -8.73 10.04
CA THR A 146 35.20 -8.80 11.47
C THR A 146 33.97 -9.64 11.70
N TYR A 147 34.15 -10.94 11.95
CA TYR A 147 33.09 -11.78 12.47
C TYR A 147 32.87 -11.44 13.94
N GLU A 148 32.16 -10.33 14.21
CA GLU A 148 31.50 -10.22 15.51
C GLU A 148 30.38 -11.28 15.50
N ALA A 149 30.53 -12.30 16.35
CA ALA A 149 29.46 -13.21 16.68
C ALA A 149 28.37 -12.40 17.40
N ASP A 150 27.54 -11.70 16.63
CA ASP A 150 26.64 -10.71 17.18
C ASP A 150 25.54 -11.45 17.94
N SER A 151 25.64 -11.34 19.26
CA SER A 151 24.72 -11.89 20.23
C SER A 151 23.28 -11.53 19.85
N ALA A 152 22.40 -12.54 19.90
CA ALA A 152 20.97 -12.45 19.65
C ALA A 152 20.39 -11.07 20.05
N ARG A 153 19.96 -10.28 19.06
CA ARG A 153 19.26 -9.02 19.27
C ARG A 153 18.12 -9.24 20.29
N ARG A 154 18.27 -8.67 21.49
CA ARG A 154 17.20 -8.68 22.50
C ARG A 154 15.99 -7.95 21.91
N ALA A 155 14.92 -8.70 21.64
CA ALA A 155 13.65 -8.13 21.23
C ALA A 155 13.17 -7.15 22.31
N LEU A 156 13.02 -5.87 21.94
CA LEU A 156 12.28 -4.88 22.71
C LEU A 156 10.84 -5.39 22.89
N ARG A 157 10.51 -5.84 24.09
CA ARG A 157 9.14 -6.21 24.48
C ARG A 157 8.31 -4.94 24.63
N LEU A 158 7.62 -4.54 23.57
CA LEU A 158 6.47 -3.65 23.68
C LEU A 158 5.33 -4.40 24.40
N PRO A 159 4.60 -3.78 25.35
CA PRO A 159 3.44 -4.39 25.97
C PRO A 159 2.34 -4.59 24.90
N THR A 160 1.94 -5.84 24.73
CA THR A 160 0.99 -6.32 23.73
C THR A 160 -0.43 -5.83 24.01
N LEU A 161 -0.92 -4.92 23.17
CA LEU A 161 -2.36 -4.63 22.97
C LEU A 161 -2.79 -5.06 21.56
N LEU A 162 -2.32 -6.23 21.12
CA LEU A 162 -2.68 -6.83 19.83
C LEU A 162 -3.48 -8.11 20.06
N LEU A 163 -4.75 -8.09 19.64
CA LEU A 163 -5.71 -9.20 19.68
C LEU A 163 -5.45 -10.30 18.63
N HIS A 164 -4.21 -10.41 18.14
CA HIS A 164 -3.81 -11.41 17.17
C HIS A 164 -2.57 -12.12 17.70
N PRO A 165 -2.56 -13.47 17.75
CA PRO A 165 -1.36 -14.19 18.10
C PRO A 165 -0.32 -13.89 17.04
N LEU A 166 0.73 -13.16 17.40
CA LEU A 166 2.01 -13.19 16.70
C LEU A 166 2.49 -14.64 16.85
N LYS A 167 2.11 -15.50 15.92
CA LYS A 167 2.84 -16.75 15.69
C LYS A 167 4.24 -16.27 15.36
N SER A 168 5.15 -16.38 16.33
CA SER A 168 6.57 -16.28 16.05
C SER A 168 6.81 -17.22 14.88
N THR A 169 7.14 -16.68 13.73
CA THR A 169 7.83 -17.43 12.69
C THR A 169 9.14 -17.84 13.35
N GLN A 170 9.13 -19.00 14.01
CA GLN A 170 10.35 -19.72 14.29
C GLN A 170 10.99 -19.92 12.92
N HIS A 171 12.12 -19.25 12.69
CA HIS A 171 13.03 -19.59 11.62
C HIS A 171 13.66 -20.94 11.99
N ALA A 172 12.87 -21.99 11.90
CA ALA A 172 13.36 -23.32 11.58
C ALA A 172 12.98 -23.51 10.11
N ASP A 173 13.99 -23.76 9.30
CA ASP A 173 13.91 -24.09 7.87
C ASP A 173 13.80 -22.87 6.93
N SER A 174 14.95 -22.21 6.69
CA SER A 174 15.17 -21.34 5.53
C SER A 174 15.41 -22.13 4.22
N HIS A 175 15.20 -23.45 4.26
CA HIS A 175 15.16 -24.33 3.11
C HIS A 175 13.72 -24.87 2.99
N PHE A 176 12.97 -24.37 2.02
CA PHE A 176 11.64 -24.88 1.71
C PHE A 176 11.73 -25.66 0.40
N GLU A 177 11.97 -26.95 0.49
CA GLU A 177 11.64 -27.88 -0.58
C GLU A 177 10.38 -28.66 -0.15
N PRO A 178 9.28 -28.57 -0.91
CA PRO A 178 8.17 -29.47 -0.67
C PRO A 178 8.67 -30.91 -0.94
N GLU A 179 8.64 -31.77 0.08
CA GLU A 179 9.09 -33.17 -0.03
C GLU A 179 8.32 -33.98 -1.09
N SER A 180 7.19 -33.48 -1.58
CA SER A 180 6.37 -34.08 -2.63
C SER A 180 5.47 -33.06 -3.35
N GLU A 181 5.09 -33.36 -4.61
CA GLU A 181 4.14 -32.54 -5.38
C GLU A 181 2.75 -32.43 -4.70
N GLU A 182 2.33 -33.45 -3.94
CA GLU A 182 1.07 -33.45 -3.18
C GLU A 182 1.08 -32.45 -2.03
N TYR A 183 2.19 -32.36 -1.27
CA TYR A 183 2.37 -31.37 -0.20
C TYR A 183 2.35 -29.93 -0.75
N PHE A 184 2.91 -29.76 -1.95
CA PHE A 184 2.93 -28.48 -2.63
C PHE A 184 1.54 -28.01 -3.08
N ASP A 185 0.75 -28.92 -3.67
CA ASP A 185 -0.62 -28.61 -4.08
C ASP A 185 -1.54 -28.37 -2.87
N GLU A 186 -1.32 -29.06 -1.75
CA GLU A 186 -2.04 -28.81 -0.49
C GLU A 186 -1.82 -27.38 0.03
N LEU A 187 -0.58 -26.88 -0.02
CA LEU A 187 -0.24 -25.51 0.37
C LEU A 187 -0.88 -24.46 -0.55
N ILE A 188 -0.89 -24.70 -1.87
CA ILE A 188 -1.55 -23.80 -2.84
C ILE A 188 -3.06 -23.75 -2.57
N LEU A 189 -3.69 -24.90 -2.29
CA LEU A 189 -5.10 -24.97 -1.93
C LEU A 189 -5.37 -24.27 -0.59
N GLU A 190 -4.46 -24.38 0.38
CA GLU A 190 -4.58 -23.71 1.67
C GLU A 190 -4.50 -22.18 1.53
N ASP A 191 -3.59 -21.66 0.71
CA ASP A 191 -3.48 -20.22 0.44
C ASP A 191 -4.70 -19.67 -0.29
N LYS A 192 -5.24 -20.40 -1.28
CA LYS A 192 -6.49 -20.03 -1.96
C LYS A 192 -7.65 -19.93 -0.96
N ARG A 193 -7.74 -20.86 0.01
CA ARG A 193 -8.75 -20.82 1.08
C ARG A 193 -8.56 -19.61 2.00
N ARG A 194 -7.31 -19.26 2.36
CA ARG A 194 -7.00 -18.11 3.21
C ARG A 194 -7.32 -16.78 2.52
N ALA A 195 -7.04 -16.66 1.22
CA ALA A 195 -7.35 -15.47 0.44
C ALA A 195 -8.86 -15.22 0.34
N ILE A 196 -9.66 -16.26 0.11
CA ILE A 196 -11.12 -16.16 0.06
C ILE A 196 -11.67 -15.73 1.43
N ARG A 197 -11.19 -16.31 2.54
CA ARG A 197 -11.61 -15.91 3.89
C ARG A 197 -11.31 -14.44 4.17
N ARG A 198 -10.11 -13.95 3.82
CA ARG A 198 -9.75 -12.53 3.98
C ARG A 198 -10.69 -11.61 3.20
N ARG A 199 -11.00 -11.94 1.94
CA ARG A 199 -11.94 -11.17 1.11
C ARG A 199 -13.33 -11.13 1.75
N ILE A 200 -13.84 -12.26 2.21
CA ILE A 200 -15.14 -12.33 2.90
C ILE A 200 -15.12 -11.49 4.18
N THR A 201 -14.08 -11.59 5.02
CA THR A 201 -13.99 -10.79 6.26
C THR A 201 -13.93 -9.29 5.98
N TRP A 202 -13.20 -8.87 4.94
CA TRP A 202 -13.16 -7.46 4.52
C TRP A 202 -14.52 -6.98 4.01
N LEU A 203 -15.21 -7.78 3.19
CA LEU A 203 -16.56 -7.45 2.71
C LEU A 203 -17.57 -7.34 3.85
N VAL A 204 -17.53 -8.26 4.82
CA VAL A 204 -18.38 -8.20 6.02
C VAL A 204 -18.05 -6.97 6.86
N GLY A 205 -16.77 -6.63 7.03
CA GLY A 205 -16.34 -5.42 7.73
C GLY A 205 -16.87 -4.14 7.07
N ILE A 206 -16.74 -4.04 5.74
CA ILE A 206 -17.28 -2.91 4.96
C ILE A 206 -18.80 -2.83 5.11
N ALA A 207 -19.51 -3.95 5.01
CA ALA A 207 -20.95 -3.99 5.18
C ALA A 207 -21.41 -3.53 6.57
N LEU A 208 -20.67 -3.89 7.64
CA LEU A 208 -20.95 -3.43 9.00
C LEU A 208 -20.73 -1.92 9.16
N ILE A 209 -19.68 -1.36 8.55
CA ILE A 209 -19.43 0.09 8.57
C ILE A 209 -20.57 0.82 7.85
N ILE A 210 -20.98 0.35 6.67
CA ILE A 210 -22.11 0.93 5.93
C ILE A 210 -23.39 0.87 6.78
N ALA A 211 -23.67 -0.28 7.41
CA ALA A 211 -24.83 -0.43 8.28
C ALA A 211 -24.79 0.56 9.47
N ALA A 212 -23.63 0.76 10.10
CA ALA A 212 -23.47 1.73 11.18
C ALA A 212 -23.73 3.17 10.73
N ILE A 213 -23.24 3.55 9.54
CA ILE A 213 -23.50 4.87 8.94
C ILE A 213 -24.99 5.06 8.67
N VAL A 214 -25.67 4.05 8.10
CA VAL A 214 -27.12 4.11 7.85
C VAL A 214 -27.89 4.26 9.16
N VAL A 215 -27.54 3.51 10.20
CA VAL A 215 -28.17 3.65 11.53
C VAL A 215 -27.96 5.05 12.10
N ALA A 216 -26.75 5.61 12.00
CA ALA A 216 -26.46 6.96 12.46
C ALA A 216 -27.26 8.02 11.71
N LEU A 217 -27.39 7.90 10.38
CA LEU A 217 -28.20 8.80 9.55
C LEU A 217 -29.69 8.73 9.90
N VAL A 218 -30.24 7.53 10.11
CA VAL A 218 -31.64 7.35 10.53
C VAL A 218 -31.88 7.95 11.91
N PHE A 219 -30.94 7.76 12.84
CA PHE A 219 -31.02 8.36 14.18
C PHE A 219 -30.97 9.88 14.12
N ALA A 220 -30.04 10.46 13.35
CA ALA A 220 -29.95 11.89 13.13
C ALA A 220 -31.23 12.46 12.51
N TYR A 221 -31.76 11.82 11.47
CA TYR A 221 -33.02 12.22 10.85
C TYR A 221 -34.17 12.22 11.86
N ARG A 222 -34.32 11.15 12.65
CA ARG A 222 -35.36 11.09 13.70
C ARG A 222 -35.18 12.17 14.75
N TRP A 223 -33.95 12.47 15.16
CA TRP A 223 -33.67 13.54 16.12
C TRP A 223 -34.10 14.92 15.58
N THR A 224 -33.83 15.21 14.29
CA THR A 224 -34.28 16.48 13.69
C THR A 224 -35.80 16.65 13.71
N GLN A 225 -36.55 15.56 13.50
CA GLN A 225 -38.02 15.59 13.48
C GLN A 225 -38.66 15.80 14.86
N MET A 226 -37.89 15.67 15.95
CA MET A 226 -38.37 15.91 17.31
C MET A 226 -38.30 17.38 17.72
N HIS A 227 -37.55 18.22 16.99
CA HIS A 227 -37.33 19.61 17.35
C HIS A 227 -38.27 20.51 16.57
N TYR A 228 -38.78 21.54 17.26
CA TYR A 228 -39.64 22.55 16.68
C TYR A 228 -39.03 23.93 16.94
N TYR A 229 -39.33 24.89 16.10
CA TYR A 229 -38.99 26.28 16.38
C TYR A 229 -40.03 27.20 15.76
N VAL A 230 -40.18 28.38 16.34
CA VAL A 230 -41.05 29.43 15.82
C VAL A 230 -40.18 30.44 15.08
N GLY A 231 -40.57 30.77 13.85
CA GLY A 231 -39.79 31.68 13.02
C GLY A 231 -40.65 32.49 12.05
N ALA A 232 -40.01 33.43 11.38
CA ALA A 232 -40.65 34.19 10.32
C ALA A 232 -40.93 33.34 9.08
N ASN A 233 -42.13 33.47 8.52
CA ASN A 233 -42.50 32.95 7.21
C ASN A 233 -43.16 34.06 6.40
N GLY A 234 -42.33 34.84 5.69
CA GLY A 234 -42.76 36.05 4.99
C GLY A 234 -43.33 37.08 5.96
N GLU A 235 -44.61 37.41 5.81
CA GLU A 235 -45.30 38.42 6.62
C GLU A 235 -45.92 37.85 7.92
N THR A 236 -45.88 36.53 8.11
CA THR A 236 -46.56 35.83 9.22
C THR A 236 -45.60 34.99 10.05
N VAL A 237 -45.98 34.72 11.30
CA VAL A 237 -45.24 33.78 12.17
C VAL A 237 -45.65 32.34 11.84
N ALA A 238 -44.69 31.41 11.78
CA ALA A 238 -44.95 29.99 11.58
C ALA A 238 -44.17 29.10 12.56
N ILE A 239 -44.72 27.93 12.83
CA ILE A 239 -44.03 26.84 13.52
C ILE A 239 -43.36 25.97 12.45
N TYR A 240 -42.06 25.77 12.59
CA TYR A 240 -41.25 24.88 11.79
C TYR A 240 -40.93 23.60 12.57
N GLN A 241 -40.87 22.48 11.86
CA GLN A 241 -40.38 21.21 12.38
C GLN A 241 -39.02 20.92 11.73
N GLY A 242 -38.00 20.67 12.55
CA GLY A 242 -36.63 20.43 12.08
C GLY A 242 -35.58 21.29 12.78
N VAL A 243 -34.41 21.37 12.15
CA VAL A 243 -33.27 22.17 12.64
C VAL A 243 -33.16 23.45 11.82
N GLN A 244 -32.94 24.59 12.49
CA GLN A 244 -32.83 25.92 11.87
C GLN A 244 -31.64 26.07 10.88
N GLN A 245 -30.66 25.16 10.93
CA GLN A 245 -29.47 25.21 10.10
C GLN A 245 -29.68 24.49 8.76
N ASN A 246 -29.30 25.14 7.66
CA ASN A 246 -29.32 24.55 6.31
C ASN A 246 -27.99 23.83 6.03
N LEU A 247 -28.06 22.62 5.48
CA LEU A 247 -26.89 21.90 4.98
C LEU A 247 -26.76 22.13 3.48
N GLY A 248 -26.07 23.21 3.11
CA GLY A 248 -25.91 23.61 1.71
C GLY A 248 -27.29 23.86 1.05
N PRO A 249 -27.64 23.17 -0.05
CA PRO A 249 -28.93 23.35 -0.73
C PRO A 249 -30.10 22.60 -0.07
N ILE A 250 -29.84 21.81 0.99
CA ILE A 250 -30.84 20.97 1.63
C ILE A 250 -31.34 21.66 2.90
N SER A 251 -32.62 22.03 2.92
CA SER A 251 -33.32 22.50 4.11
C SER A 251 -33.74 21.32 4.98
N LEU A 252 -33.28 21.29 6.24
CA LEU A 252 -33.64 20.27 7.23
C LEU A 252 -34.85 20.67 8.09
N HIS A 253 -35.62 21.65 7.63
CA HIS A 253 -36.82 22.11 8.27
C HIS A 253 -37.97 22.17 7.27
N SER A 254 -39.18 22.03 7.77
CA SER A 254 -40.41 22.21 7.01
C SER A 254 -41.42 23.00 7.84
N VAL A 255 -42.29 23.76 7.19
CA VAL A 255 -43.37 24.50 7.87
C VAL A 255 -44.37 23.47 8.39
N TYR A 256 -44.50 23.37 9.71
CA TYR A 256 -45.48 22.49 10.36
C TYR A 256 -46.86 23.16 10.43
N GLN A 257 -46.90 24.43 10.85
CA GLN A 257 -48.15 25.18 10.99
C GLN A 257 -47.92 26.68 10.76
N GLN A 258 -48.70 27.27 9.84
CA GLN A 258 -48.71 28.73 9.63
C GLN A 258 -49.75 29.39 10.54
N THR A 259 -49.40 30.53 11.13
CA THR A 259 -50.32 31.28 12.00
C THR A 259 -50.82 32.55 11.31
N SER A 260 -51.92 33.11 11.81
CA SER A 260 -52.49 34.37 11.31
C SER A 260 -51.85 35.62 11.94
N ILE A 261 -50.85 35.47 12.80
CA ILE A 261 -50.15 36.58 13.46
C ILE A 261 -49.23 37.24 12.44
N LYS A 262 -49.44 38.52 12.16
CA LYS A 262 -48.59 39.28 11.26
C LYS A 262 -47.37 39.82 12.00
N MET A 263 -46.24 39.88 11.31
CA MET A 263 -45.00 40.44 11.84
C MET A 263 -45.11 41.93 12.18
N THR A 264 -46.00 42.66 11.49
CA THR A 264 -46.29 44.07 11.73
C THR A 264 -46.92 44.33 13.08
N ASP A 265 -47.65 43.34 13.59
CA ASP A 265 -48.45 43.46 14.81
C ASP A 265 -47.59 43.19 16.06
N LEU A 266 -46.36 42.69 15.88
CA LEU A 266 -45.39 42.45 16.94
C LEU A 266 -44.53 43.69 17.22
N ASN A 267 -44.21 43.91 18.50
CA ASN A 267 -43.21 44.89 18.96
C ASN A 267 -41.85 44.65 18.26
N PRO A 268 -41.09 45.71 17.89
CA PRO A 268 -39.73 45.59 17.34
C PRO A 268 -38.81 44.56 18.00
N TYR A 269 -38.80 44.46 19.34
CA TYR A 269 -37.96 43.49 20.05
C TYR A 269 -38.42 42.04 19.78
N THR A 270 -39.72 41.79 19.91
CA THR A 270 -40.34 40.48 19.67
C THR A 270 -40.19 40.06 18.21
N ARG A 271 -40.34 41.00 17.27
CA ARG A 271 -40.14 40.78 15.84
C ARG A 271 -38.72 40.29 15.56
N SER A 272 -37.71 40.98 16.09
CA SER A 272 -36.30 40.56 15.95
C SER A 272 -36.07 39.15 16.53
N THR A 273 -36.71 38.81 17.64
CA THR A 273 -36.56 37.48 18.26
C THR A 273 -37.18 36.38 17.39
N VAL A 274 -38.29 36.65 16.71
CA VAL A 274 -38.92 35.70 15.79
C VAL A 274 -38.16 35.62 14.44
N GLU A 275 -37.56 36.72 13.99
CA GLU A 275 -36.63 36.74 12.85
C GLU A 275 -35.38 35.90 13.12
N ASP A 276 -34.81 36.02 14.34
CA ASP A 276 -33.69 35.21 14.81
C ASP A 276 -34.07 33.77 15.18
N THR A 277 -35.36 33.44 15.11
CA THR A 277 -36.01 32.17 15.49
C THR A 277 -35.98 31.83 16.99
N ILE A 278 -37.06 31.23 17.47
CA ILE A 278 -37.24 30.82 18.87
C ILE A 278 -37.35 29.30 18.92
N SER A 279 -36.35 28.62 19.50
CA SER A 279 -36.36 27.17 19.70
C SER A 279 -37.48 26.72 20.64
N ALA A 280 -38.10 25.59 20.34
CA ALA A 280 -39.10 24.92 21.18
C ALA A 280 -38.76 23.43 21.34
N ASP A 281 -38.88 22.91 22.56
CA ASP A 281 -38.50 21.52 22.85
C ASP A 281 -39.50 20.50 22.29
N ASN A 282 -40.75 20.93 22.07
CA ASN A 282 -41.82 20.11 21.53
C ASN A 282 -42.94 20.99 20.91
N LEU A 283 -43.93 20.34 20.31
CA LEU A 283 -45.05 21.04 19.66
C LEU A 283 -45.89 21.88 20.64
N ASP A 284 -46.07 21.41 21.88
CA ASP A 284 -46.90 22.12 22.87
C ASP A 284 -46.18 23.38 23.37
N ASP A 285 -44.87 23.32 23.53
CA ASP A 285 -44.03 24.48 23.84
C ASP A 285 -44.04 25.50 22.69
N ALA A 286 -43.94 25.03 21.43
CA ALA A 286 -44.07 25.90 20.26
C ALA A 286 -45.43 26.61 20.21
N ARG A 287 -46.52 25.91 20.53
CA ARG A 287 -47.87 26.50 20.64
C ARG A 287 -47.95 27.51 21.77
N ALA A 288 -47.37 27.21 22.92
CA ALA A 288 -47.32 28.15 24.05
C ALA A 288 -46.55 29.44 23.69
N ILE A 289 -45.47 29.35 22.91
CA ILE A 289 -44.75 30.51 22.40
C ILE A 289 -45.65 31.33 21.47
N ILE A 290 -46.37 30.69 20.54
CA ILE A 290 -47.34 31.36 19.67
C ILE A 290 -48.43 32.08 20.47
N GLU A 291 -48.98 31.47 21.52
CA GLU A 291 -50.00 32.10 22.37
C GLU A 291 -49.46 33.35 23.08
N ARG A 292 -48.22 33.32 23.59
CA ARG A 292 -47.56 34.50 24.18
C ARG A 292 -47.35 35.60 23.14
N LEU A 293 -46.94 35.23 21.92
CA LEU A 293 -46.78 36.18 20.81
C LEU A 293 -48.12 36.81 20.43
N ALA A 294 -49.20 36.01 20.36
CA ALA A 294 -50.55 36.50 20.08
C ALA A 294 -51.05 37.47 21.16
N ALA A 295 -50.79 37.17 22.44
CA ALA A 295 -51.12 38.06 23.54
C ALA A 295 -50.35 39.40 23.46
N SER A 296 -49.08 39.35 23.03
CA SER A 296 -48.26 40.56 22.85
C SER A 296 -48.64 41.42 21.64
N ALA A 297 -49.30 40.84 20.63
CA ALA A 297 -49.76 41.54 19.43
C ALA A 297 -51.08 42.29 19.63
N ASN A 298 -51.88 41.86 20.62
CA ASN A 298 -53.21 42.41 20.91
C ASN A 298 -53.23 43.43 22.07
N GLY A 299 -52.08 43.71 22.69
CA GLY A 299 -51.94 44.65 23.82
C GLY A 299 -51.05 45.83 23.47
#